data_AF-A0A3L7RTD0-F1
#
_entry.id   AF-A0A3L7RTD0-F1
#
_cell.length_a   1.000
_cell.length_b   1.000
_cell.length_c   1.000
_cell.angle_alpha   90.00
_cell.angle_beta   90.00
_cell.angle_gamma   90.00
#
_symmetry.space_group_name_H-M   'P 1'
#
loop_
_entity.id
_entity.type
_entity.pdbx_description
1 polymer ?
#
loop_
_entity_poly.entity_id
_entity_poly.type
_entity_poly.pdbx_seq_one_letter_code
_entity_poly.pdbx_strand_id
1 'polypeptide(L)'
;MDSGNNLPETQETYWRWGVPSLILGVVTLCSMALSYFLIEPNMVSRYEAMVVEARDFELEPELLANPSPRTIPWFASMRKAELAAERLMVHGPLEARYRRMHAEVSLEIDRTGKQILANISPDASEDVQQYKELVIAAKNRALESIRSATRLEGPDATWAKLWVLRDDLLKLRQNCRDERMRVPTMIDRVVQLSNSIDPADIDELLGELDVQYAYQAFPFLEVSERVNRLRSGIARLETSLSKSIPSDAGSPRGLITRAWLVEGLAGIDPPRAIREAREAIVEHSQVMQRMSNEWSSEVKIQAIDAFFRCLMVVSGIEEANATVLTRVEEIPPEDQQLLRHIVVASELRALVSKAAFPEGAHGEILSGSVLRSMLRFGSDHSEVRELLDHYYDGDQAQRPDSLVELLVVDAQSTQDPFLMVLDWTKRIMDRRGERQQGQDESLPVCSERDLEGFVGLLAYWIQKSGSKSVPWEGLGTICESFHRAFPNSLDLKIGSAVLAMRFQKWDLAIGYIDSIGANSPNRVLIDGLLQEARKRSSMEHAK
;
A
#
# COMPACT_ATOMS: atom_id res chain seq x y z
N MET A 1 -18.43 -81.06 -23.90
CA MET A 1 -18.48 -81.72 -25.21
C MET A 1 -19.45 -80.94 -26.09
N ASP A 2 -19.16 -79.69 -26.38
CA ASP A 2 -18.05 -79.15 -27.20
C ASP A 2 -18.39 -79.17 -28.68
N SER A 3 -18.69 -77.97 -29.16
CA SER A 3 -18.28 -77.53 -30.48
C SER A 3 -18.17 -76.01 -30.41
N GLY A 4 -17.10 -75.56 -29.75
CA GLY A 4 -16.69 -74.17 -29.72
C GLY A 4 -16.37 -73.69 -31.13
N ASN A 5 -16.82 -72.48 -31.44
CA ASN A 5 -16.38 -71.67 -32.56
C ASN A 5 -14.89 -71.33 -32.41
N ASN A 6 -14.01 -72.30 -32.65
CA ASN A 6 -12.59 -72.05 -32.87
C ASN A 6 -12.40 -71.81 -34.37
N LEU A 7 -12.46 -70.54 -34.78
CA LEU A 7 -11.86 -70.13 -36.04
C LEU A 7 -10.37 -70.57 -36.01
N PRO A 8 -9.86 -71.24 -37.05
CA PRO A 8 -8.48 -71.67 -37.06
C PRO A 8 -7.58 -70.44 -37.09
N GLU A 9 -6.76 -70.24 -36.06
CA GLU A 9 -5.64 -69.30 -36.07
C GLU A 9 -4.62 -69.75 -37.13
N THR A 10 -4.89 -69.45 -38.39
CA THR A 10 -3.93 -69.64 -39.49
C THR A 10 -2.96 -68.45 -39.50
N GLN A 11 -1.71 -68.70 -39.91
CA GLN A 11 -0.69 -67.65 -40.10
C GLN A 11 -1.22 -66.47 -40.95
N GLU A 12 -2.07 -66.73 -41.95
CA GLU A 12 -2.72 -65.70 -42.77
C GLU A 12 -3.63 -64.75 -41.97
N THR A 13 -4.25 -65.23 -40.89
CA THR A 13 -5.09 -64.42 -40.01
C THR A 13 -4.22 -63.47 -39.18
N TYR A 14 -3.05 -63.94 -38.73
CA TYR A 14 -2.02 -63.10 -38.09
C TYR A 14 -1.43 -62.05 -39.05
N TRP A 15 -1.23 -62.37 -40.32
CA TRP A 15 -0.74 -61.38 -41.31
C TRP A 15 -1.81 -60.34 -41.67
N ARG A 16 -3.08 -60.74 -41.77
CA ARG A 16 -4.21 -59.84 -42.09
C ARG A 16 -4.43 -58.75 -41.03
N TRP A 17 -4.19 -59.03 -39.76
CA TRP A 17 -4.36 -58.07 -38.67
C TRP A 17 -3.03 -57.52 -38.14
N GLY A 18 -1.98 -58.34 -38.12
CA GLY A 18 -0.66 -57.99 -37.59
C GLY A 18 0.11 -56.99 -38.44
N VAL A 19 0.01 -57.04 -39.78
CA VAL A 19 0.69 -56.05 -40.64
C VAL A 19 0.05 -54.67 -40.53
N PRO A 20 -1.28 -54.51 -40.62
CA PRO A 20 -1.92 -53.21 -40.36
C PRO A 20 -1.63 -52.68 -38.95
N SER A 21 -1.66 -53.53 -37.92
CA SER A 21 -1.32 -53.12 -36.55
C SER A 21 0.15 -52.69 -36.40
N LEU A 22 1.08 -53.37 -37.07
CA LEU A 22 2.50 -53.00 -37.08
C LEU A 22 2.74 -51.70 -37.84
N ILE A 23 2.11 -51.52 -39.00
CA ILE A 23 2.15 -50.26 -39.76
C ILE A 23 1.57 -49.12 -38.93
N LEU A 24 0.43 -49.34 -38.26
CA LEU A 24 -0.17 -48.36 -37.36
C LEU A 24 0.77 -48.02 -36.19
N GLY A 25 1.43 -49.02 -35.60
CA GLY A 25 2.42 -48.83 -34.55
C GLY A 25 3.60 -47.98 -35.03
N VAL A 26 4.15 -48.28 -36.21
CA VAL A 26 5.25 -47.52 -36.83
C VAL A 26 4.81 -46.09 -37.15
N VAL A 27 3.63 -45.89 -37.76
CA VAL A 27 3.11 -44.55 -38.08
C VAL A 27 2.88 -43.76 -36.79
N THR A 28 2.28 -44.37 -35.77
CA THR A 28 2.04 -43.71 -34.47
C THR A 28 3.35 -43.30 -33.82
N LEU A 29 4.37 -44.18 -33.83
CA LEU A 29 5.68 -43.89 -33.26
C LEU A 29 6.42 -42.80 -34.06
N CYS A 30 6.33 -42.81 -35.39
CA CYS A 30 6.87 -41.75 -36.24
C CYS A 30 6.14 -40.41 -36.04
N SER A 31 4.81 -40.40 -35.90
CA SER A 31 4.03 -39.20 -35.60
C SER A 31 4.32 -38.65 -34.21
N MET A 32 4.47 -39.52 -33.21
CA MET A 32 4.91 -39.12 -31.87
C MET A 32 6.33 -38.54 -31.89
N ALA A 33 7.26 -39.17 -32.61
CA ALA A 33 8.62 -38.66 -32.76
C ALA A 33 8.63 -37.30 -33.48
N LEU A 34 7.85 -37.14 -34.55
CA LEU A 34 7.72 -35.85 -35.25
C LEU A 34 7.14 -34.77 -34.33
N SER A 35 6.11 -35.09 -33.54
CA SER A 35 5.54 -34.16 -32.57
C SER A 35 6.59 -33.73 -31.55
N TYR A 36 7.21 -34.71 -30.88
CA TYR A 36 8.08 -34.49 -29.73
C TYR A 36 9.42 -33.82 -30.11
N PHE A 37 10.03 -34.21 -31.23
CA PHE A 37 11.36 -33.70 -31.59
C PHE A 37 11.32 -32.47 -32.48
N LEU A 38 10.23 -32.21 -33.20
CA LEU A 38 10.19 -31.15 -34.22
C LEU A 38 9.06 -30.16 -33.97
N ILE A 39 7.82 -30.61 -33.74
CA ILE A 39 6.68 -29.68 -33.64
C ILE A 39 6.69 -28.97 -32.28
N GLU A 40 6.76 -29.73 -31.18
CA GLU A 40 6.70 -29.20 -29.81
C GLU A 40 7.81 -28.17 -29.53
N PRO A 41 9.11 -28.44 -29.80
CA PRO A 41 10.16 -27.46 -29.55
C PRO A 41 10.01 -26.17 -30.39
N ASN A 42 9.57 -26.29 -31.64
CA ASN A 42 9.31 -25.14 -32.50
C ASN A 42 8.13 -24.30 -31.99
N MET A 43 7.09 -24.94 -31.46
CA MET A 43 5.95 -24.24 -30.88
C MET A 43 6.31 -23.54 -29.57
N VAL A 44 7.12 -24.18 -28.71
CA VAL A 44 7.68 -23.58 -27.48
C VAL A 44 8.46 -22.32 -27.83
N SER A 45 9.41 -22.40 -28.76
CA SER A 45 10.22 -21.25 -29.18
C SER A 45 9.36 -20.10 -29.71
N ARG A 46 8.29 -20.40 -30.47
CA ARG A 46 7.34 -19.39 -30.95
C ARG A 46 6.56 -18.73 -29.81
N TYR A 47 6.11 -19.51 -28.83
CA TYR A 47 5.41 -18.96 -27.68
C TYR A 47 6.33 -18.12 -26.80
N GLU A 48 7.57 -18.55 -26.57
CA GLU A 48 8.57 -17.77 -25.85
C GLU A 48 8.84 -16.43 -26.57
N ALA A 49 9.00 -16.46 -27.89
CA ALA A 49 9.18 -15.24 -28.69
C ALA A 49 7.99 -14.29 -28.60
N MET A 50 6.75 -14.80 -28.68
CA MET A 50 5.53 -13.98 -28.54
C MET A 50 5.45 -13.28 -27.18
N VAL A 51 5.85 -13.96 -26.11
CA VAL A 51 5.86 -13.38 -24.76
C VAL A 51 6.90 -12.28 -24.64
N VAL A 52 8.12 -12.53 -25.12
CA VAL A 52 9.21 -11.55 -25.08
C VAL A 52 8.86 -10.32 -25.93
N GLU A 53 8.37 -10.51 -27.15
CA GLU A 53 7.98 -9.43 -28.06
C GLU A 53 6.88 -8.55 -27.45
N ALA A 54 5.90 -9.15 -26.79
CA ALA A 54 4.83 -8.38 -26.14
C ALA A 54 5.33 -7.63 -24.89
N ARG A 55 6.20 -8.23 -24.07
CA ARG A 55 6.73 -7.59 -22.87
C ARG A 55 7.65 -6.40 -23.21
N ASP A 56 8.46 -6.56 -24.25
CA ASP A 56 9.40 -5.54 -24.69
C ASP A 56 8.73 -4.51 -25.63
N PHE A 57 7.42 -4.65 -25.90
CA PHE A 57 6.64 -3.66 -26.64
C PHE A 57 6.35 -2.44 -25.75
N GLU A 58 7.12 -1.37 -25.94
CA GLU A 58 6.87 -0.09 -25.28
C GLU A 58 5.74 0.66 -25.97
N LEU A 59 4.68 0.98 -25.21
CA LEU A 59 3.63 1.89 -25.64
C LEU A 59 4.15 3.32 -25.63
N GLU A 60 3.99 4.04 -26.75
CA GLU A 60 4.35 5.46 -26.80
C GLU A 60 3.56 6.25 -25.72
N PRO A 61 4.22 7.14 -24.96
CA PRO A 61 3.57 7.92 -23.89
C PRO A 61 2.32 8.69 -24.34
N GLU A 62 2.30 9.14 -25.59
CA GLU A 62 1.15 9.85 -26.19
C GLU A 62 -0.09 8.95 -26.33
N LEU A 63 0.10 7.65 -26.56
CA LEU A 63 -0.97 6.66 -26.67
C LEU A 63 -1.51 6.23 -25.30
N LEU A 64 -0.70 6.33 -24.25
CA LEU A 64 -1.14 6.13 -22.85
C LEU A 64 -2.00 7.31 -22.36
N ALA A 65 -1.66 8.53 -22.76
CA ALA A 65 -2.38 9.74 -22.38
C ALA A 65 -3.71 9.91 -23.15
N ASN A 66 -3.76 9.50 -24.42
CA ASN A 66 -4.94 9.58 -25.28
C ASN A 66 -5.25 8.23 -25.92
N PRO A 67 -6.01 7.34 -25.25
CA PRO A 67 -6.33 6.02 -25.79
C PRO A 67 -7.15 6.15 -27.07
N SER A 68 -6.53 5.83 -28.20
CA SER A 68 -7.14 5.83 -29.54
C SER A 68 -7.42 4.40 -30.02
N PRO A 69 -8.10 4.17 -31.16
CA PRO A 69 -8.24 2.83 -31.77
C PRO A 69 -6.89 2.12 -32.02
N ARG A 70 -5.76 2.82 -31.93
CA ARG A 70 -4.39 2.25 -31.99
C ARG A 70 -3.90 1.60 -30.68
N THR A 71 -4.66 1.67 -29.58
CA THR A 71 -4.39 0.87 -28.37
C THR A 71 -4.88 -0.60 -28.52
N ILE A 72 -5.79 -0.86 -29.47
CA ILE A 72 -6.35 -2.19 -29.77
C ILE A 72 -5.29 -3.23 -30.19
N PRO A 73 -4.31 -2.91 -31.07
CA PRO A 73 -3.21 -3.81 -31.41
C PRO A 73 -2.36 -4.24 -30.21
N TRP A 74 -2.11 -3.33 -29.25
CA TRP A 74 -1.38 -3.69 -28.03
C TRP A 74 -2.17 -4.69 -27.19
N PHE A 75 -3.47 -4.45 -26.96
CA PHE A 75 -4.34 -5.39 -26.24
C PHE A 75 -4.37 -6.77 -26.90
N ALA A 76 -4.49 -6.81 -28.23
CA ALA A 76 -4.48 -8.06 -28.98
C ALA A 76 -3.12 -8.78 -28.86
N SER A 77 -2.02 -8.04 -28.79
CA SER A 77 -0.68 -8.59 -28.56
C SER A 77 -0.55 -9.17 -27.16
N MET A 78 -0.92 -8.41 -26.13
CA MET A 78 -0.86 -8.85 -24.73
C MET A 78 -1.76 -10.04 -24.44
N ARG A 79 -2.97 -10.09 -25.00
CA ARG A 79 -3.86 -11.25 -24.87
C ARG A 79 -3.26 -12.50 -25.53
N LYS A 80 -2.58 -12.35 -26.66
CA LYS A 80 -1.87 -13.47 -27.30
C LYS A 80 -0.68 -13.93 -26.47
N ALA A 81 0.06 -12.99 -25.88
CA ALA A 81 1.19 -13.29 -25.01
C ALA A 81 0.77 -14.01 -23.73
N GLU A 82 -0.33 -13.59 -23.09
CA GLU A 82 -0.89 -14.28 -21.93
C GLU A 82 -1.25 -15.74 -22.27
N LEU A 83 -2.00 -15.96 -23.36
CA LEU A 83 -2.35 -17.30 -23.83
C LEU A 83 -1.12 -18.14 -24.23
N ALA A 84 -0.09 -17.53 -24.81
CA ALA A 84 1.16 -18.20 -25.13
C ALA A 84 1.90 -18.63 -23.85
N ALA A 85 1.96 -17.76 -22.83
CA ALA A 85 2.57 -18.06 -21.55
C ALA A 85 1.80 -19.16 -20.78
N GLU A 86 0.47 -19.18 -20.82
CA GLU A 86 -0.35 -20.28 -20.27
C GLU A 86 -0.01 -21.62 -20.94
N ARG A 87 0.12 -21.64 -22.27
CA ARG A 87 0.49 -22.85 -23.02
C ARG A 87 1.89 -23.33 -22.68
N LEU A 88 2.83 -22.42 -22.44
CA LEU A 88 4.17 -22.76 -21.97
C LEU A 88 4.14 -23.39 -20.57
N MET A 89 3.30 -22.89 -19.66
CA MET A 89 3.11 -23.50 -18.34
C MET A 89 2.53 -24.91 -18.41
N VAL A 90 1.64 -25.18 -19.37
CA VAL A 90 1.11 -26.53 -19.62
C VAL A 90 2.19 -27.46 -20.19
N HIS A 91 3.04 -26.94 -21.09
CA HIS A 91 4.16 -27.70 -21.67
C HIS A 91 5.22 -28.05 -20.61
N GLY A 92 5.64 -27.07 -19.81
CA GLY A 92 6.65 -27.24 -18.76
C GLY A 92 6.06 -27.04 -17.36
N PRO A 93 5.22 -27.97 -16.84
CA PRO A 93 4.55 -27.80 -15.56
C PRO A 93 5.50 -27.82 -14.37
N LEU A 94 6.75 -28.26 -14.52
CA LEU A 94 7.77 -28.24 -13.47
C LEU A 94 8.78 -27.10 -13.65
N GLU A 95 8.65 -26.29 -14.70
CA GLU A 95 9.59 -25.22 -15.00
C GLU A 95 9.13 -23.89 -14.39
N ALA A 96 9.98 -23.29 -13.55
CA ALA A 96 9.68 -22.00 -12.93
C ALA A 96 9.71 -20.83 -13.92
N ARG A 97 10.55 -20.90 -14.95
CA ARG A 97 10.66 -19.85 -15.98
C ARG A 97 9.34 -19.53 -16.67
N TYR A 98 8.53 -20.54 -17.00
CA TYR A 98 7.25 -20.33 -17.70
C TYR A 98 6.21 -19.66 -16.80
N ARG A 99 6.23 -19.97 -15.50
CA ARG A 99 5.38 -19.27 -14.52
C ARG A 99 5.80 -17.82 -14.33
N ARG A 100 7.11 -17.55 -14.32
CA ARG A 100 7.64 -16.19 -14.30
C ARG A 100 7.22 -15.41 -15.53
N MET A 101 7.38 -15.98 -16.73
CA MET A 101 6.95 -15.36 -17.99
C MET A 101 5.46 -14.99 -17.96
N HIS A 102 4.60 -15.91 -17.52
CA HIS A 102 3.17 -15.62 -17.35
C HIS A 102 2.92 -14.51 -16.32
N ALA A 103 3.59 -14.56 -15.17
CA ALA A 103 3.47 -13.54 -14.15
C ALA A 103 3.88 -12.15 -14.64
N GLU A 104 5.01 -12.03 -15.34
CA GLU A 104 5.51 -10.76 -15.89
C GLU A 104 4.51 -10.16 -16.89
N VAL A 105 3.96 -10.98 -17.81
CA VAL A 105 2.92 -10.52 -18.76
C VAL A 105 1.67 -10.06 -18.01
N SER A 106 1.17 -10.83 -17.05
CA SER A 106 -0.02 -10.44 -16.29
C SER A 106 0.19 -9.18 -15.44
N LEU A 107 1.39 -8.96 -14.88
CA LEU A 107 1.72 -7.71 -14.18
C LEU A 107 1.75 -6.51 -15.14
N GLU A 108 2.29 -6.70 -16.35
CA GLU A 108 2.31 -5.66 -17.37
C GLU A 108 0.90 -5.30 -17.86
N ILE A 109 0.03 -6.30 -18.06
CA ILE A 109 -1.39 -6.11 -18.35
C ILE A 109 -2.08 -5.33 -17.22
N ASP A 110 -1.82 -5.67 -15.95
CA ASP A 110 -2.41 -4.95 -14.81
C ASP A 110 -1.99 -3.49 -14.79
N ARG A 111 -0.67 -3.23 -14.89
CA ARG A 111 -0.08 -1.89 -14.81
C ARG A 111 -0.55 -1.01 -15.96
N THR A 112 -0.20 -1.39 -17.19
CA THR A 112 -0.51 -0.59 -18.37
C THR A 112 -2.00 -0.58 -18.64
N GLY A 113 -2.69 -1.65 -18.26
CA GLY A 113 -4.11 -1.75 -18.46
C GLY A 113 -4.94 -0.79 -17.60
N LYS A 114 -4.59 -0.64 -16.32
CA LYS A 114 -5.23 0.32 -15.42
C LYS A 114 -5.02 1.76 -15.88
N GLN A 115 -3.82 2.10 -16.33
CA GLN A 115 -3.50 3.43 -16.85
C GLN A 115 -4.38 3.79 -18.04
N ILE A 116 -4.54 2.87 -18.99
CA ILE A 116 -5.41 3.10 -20.15
C ILE A 116 -6.88 3.20 -19.72
N LEU A 117 -7.35 2.34 -18.80
CA LEU A 117 -8.73 2.36 -18.31
C LEU A 117 -9.10 3.66 -17.59
N ALA A 118 -8.15 4.28 -16.88
CA ALA A 118 -8.37 5.56 -16.20
C ALA A 118 -8.73 6.69 -17.19
N ASN A 119 -8.31 6.58 -18.45
CA ASN A 119 -8.50 7.60 -19.49
C ASN A 119 -9.63 7.28 -20.48
N ILE A 120 -10.32 6.14 -20.33
CA ILE A 120 -11.43 5.74 -21.21
C ILE A 120 -12.78 6.10 -20.59
N SER A 121 -13.67 6.69 -21.39
CA SER A 121 -15.05 7.00 -20.99
C SER A 121 -15.83 5.75 -20.55
N PRO A 122 -16.68 5.83 -19.51
CA PRO A 122 -17.47 4.69 -19.01
C PRO A 122 -18.42 4.08 -20.06
N ASP A 123 -18.80 4.82 -21.11
CA ASP A 123 -19.72 4.38 -22.18
C ASP A 123 -19.03 3.65 -23.36
N ALA A 124 -17.92 2.96 -23.08
CA ALA A 124 -17.09 2.34 -24.12
C ALA A 124 -17.69 1.03 -24.71
N SER A 125 -17.18 0.64 -25.89
CA SER A 125 -17.64 -0.52 -26.68
C SER A 125 -17.49 -1.87 -25.94
N GLU A 126 -18.16 -2.90 -26.44
CA GLU A 126 -18.12 -4.29 -25.92
C GLU A 126 -16.68 -4.84 -25.80
N ASP A 127 -15.79 -4.47 -26.73
CA ASP A 127 -14.36 -4.83 -26.69
C ASP A 127 -13.63 -4.23 -25.47
N VAL A 128 -14.02 -3.03 -25.04
CA VAL A 128 -13.45 -2.38 -23.85
C VAL A 128 -13.95 -3.06 -22.57
N GLN A 129 -15.14 -3.65 -22.58
CA GLN A 129 -15.68 -4.38 -21.44
C GLN A 129 -14.95 -5.71 -21.21
N GLN A 130 -14.71 -6.49 -22.26
CA GLN A 130 -13.87 -7.71 -22.17
C GLN A 130 -12.45 -7.39 -21.68
N TYR A 131 -11.95 -6.22 -22.06
CA TYR A 131 -10.65 -5.74 -21.63
C TYR A 131 -10.63 -5.32 -20.15
N LYS A 132 -11.67 -4.65 -19.64
CA LYS A 132 -11.81 -4.37 -18.20
C LYS A 132 -11.71 -5.67 -17.38
N GLU A 133 -12.38 -6.73 -17.83
CA GLU A 133 -12.32 -8.04 -17.17
C GLU A 133 -10.91 -8.63 -17.17
N LEU A 134 -10.19 -8.51 -18.28
CA LEU A 134 -8.80 -8.95 -18.39
C LEU A 134 -7.91 -8.23 -17.38
N VAL A 135 -7.96 -6.90 -17.33
CA VAL A 135 -7.15 -6.08 -16.40
C VAL A 135 -7.48 -6.39 -14.95
N ILE A 136 -8.77 -6.51 -14.62
CA ILE A 136 -9.22 -6.82 -13.25
C ILE A 136 -8.67 -8.19 -12.79
N ALA A 137 -8.61 -9.18 -13.69
CA ALA A 137 -8.13 -10.51 -13.37
C ALA A 137 -6.58 -10.64 -13.39
N ALA A 138 -5.89 -9.78 -14.15
CA ALA A 138 -4.47 -9.90 -14.44
C ALA A 138 -3.60 -9.93 -13.17
N LYS A 139 -3.84 -9.03 -12.20
CA LYS A 139 -3.10 -9.03 -10.93
C LYS A 139 -3.21 -10.36 -10.19
N ASN A 140 -4.42 -10.93 -10.10
CA ASN A 140 -4.62 -12.19 -9.38
C ASN A 140 -3.94 -13.36 -10.10
N ARG A 141 -4.01 -13.42 -11.44
CA ARG A 141 -3.30 -14.43 -12.25
C ARG A 141 -1.79 -14.33 -12.10
N ALA A 142 -1.25 -13.12 -12.07
CA ALA A 142 0.17 -12.89 -11.79
C ALA A 142 0.56 -13.46 -10.43
N LEU A 143 -0.20 -13.10 -9.38
CA LEU A 143 0.05 -13.57 -8.01
C LEU A 143 -0.03 -15.10 -7.89
N GLU A 144 -1.00 -15.73 -8.55
CA GLU A 144 -1.10 -17.20 -8.58
C GLU A 144 0.11 -17.84 -9.26
N SER A 145 0.59 -17.25 -10.34
CA SER A 145 1.75 -17.74 -11.09
C SER A 145 3.04 -17.61 -10.28
N ILE A 146 3.22 -16.47 -9.60
CA ILE A 146 4.32 -16.24 -8.68
C ILE A 146 4.27 -17.26 -7.53
N ARG A 147 3.12 -17.43 -6.88
CA ARG A 147 2.92 -18.43 -5.81
C ARG A 147 3.15 -19.87 -6.28
N SER A 148 2.83 -20.16 -7.53
CA SER A 148 3.10 -21.47 -8.14
C SER A 148 4.61 -21.65 -8.39
N ALA A 149 5.32 -20.59 -8.78
CA ALA A 149 6.75 -20.61 -9.04
C ALA A 149 7.59 -20.76 -7.77
N THR A 150 7.13 -20.24 -6.62
CA THR A 150 7.86 -20.39 -5.34
C THR A 150 8.00 -21.83 -4.87
N ARG A 151 7.15 -22.76 -5.36
CA ARG A 151 7.16 -24.18 -5.01
C ARG A 151 8.17 -25.01 -5.81
N LEU A 152 8.87 -24.38 -6.76
CA LEU A 152 9.81 -25.03 -7.64
C LEU A 152 11.25 -24.67 -7.28
N GLU A 153 12.17 -25.13 -8.10
CA GLU A 153 13.61 -24.91 -7.96
C GLU A 153 14.17 -24.08 -9.12
N GLY A 154 15.37 -23.55 -8.91
CA GLY A 154 16.10 -22.77 -9.90
C GLY A 154 16.01 -21.24 -9.71
N PRO A 155 16.61 -20.48 -10.64
CA PRO A 155 16.74 -19.02 -10.54
C PRO A 155 15.38 -18.32 -10.57
N ASP A 156 14.45 -18.73 -11.42
CA ASP A 156 13.12 -18.11 -11.51
C ASP A 156 12.23 -18.42 -10.30
N ALA A 157 12.44 -19.57 -9.64
CA ALA A 157 11.80 -19.86 -8.36
C ALA A 157 12.35 -18.95 -7.25
N THR A 158 13.67 -18.67 -7.28
CA THR A 158 14.31 -17.71 -6.37
C THR A 158 13.78 -16.30 -6.59
N TRP A 159 13.65 -15.87 -7.86
CA TRP A 159 13.00 -14.61 -8.23
C TRP A 159 11.57 -14.52 -7.65
N ALA A 160 10.77 -15.58 -7.77
CA ALA A 160 9.41 -15.59 -7.25
C ALA A 160 9.38 -15.48 -5.72
N LYS A 161 10.28 -16.20 -5.01
CA LYS A 161 10.40 -16.12 -3.55
C LYS A 161 10.79 -14.71 -3.10
N LEU A 162 11.73 -14.07 -3.81
CA LEU A 162 12.13 -12.69 -3.60
C LEU A 162 10.99 -11.70 -3.85
N TRP A 163 10.23 -11.89 -4.92
CA TRP A 163 9.08 -11.05 -5.25
C TRP A 163 8.05 -11.08 -4.12
N VAL A 164 7.68 -12.29 -3.66
CA VAL A 164 6.74 -12.46 -2.54
C VAL A 164 7.27 -11.83 -1.27
N LEU A 165 8.57 -11.98 -0.98
CA LEU A 165 9.19 -11.36 0.17
C LEU A 165 9.12 -9.83 0.11
N ARG A 166 9.37 -9.22 -1.05
CA ARG A 166 9.27 -7.76 -1.26
C ARG A 166 7.83 -7.26 -1.11
N ASP A 167 6.86 -7.96 -1.67
CA ASP A 167 5.43 -7.65 -1.49
C ASP A 167 5.01 -7.79 -0.02
N ASP A 168 5.51 -8.81 0.68
CA ASP A 168 5.27 -8.98 2.12
C ASP A 168 5.93 -7.85 2.94
N LEU A 169 7.14 -7.40 2.58
CA LEU A 169 7.83 -6.26 3.20
C LEU A 169 7.08 -4.96 2.97
N LEU A 170 6.60 -4.70 1.76
CA LEU A 170 5.83 -3.50 1.45
C LEU A 170 4.51 -3.45 2.25
N LYS A 171 3.88 -4.61 2.48
CA LYS A 171 2.71 -4.73 3.36
C LYS A 171 3.07 -4.54 4.82
N LEU A 172 4.20 -5.08 5.27
CA LEU A 172 4.71 -4.88 6.64
C LEU A 172 4.94 -3.39 6.92
N ARG A 173 5.51 -2.66 5.96
CA ARG A 173 5.78 -1.21 6.09
C ARG A 173 4.53 -0.33 6.21
N GLN A 174 3.36 -0.84 5.81
CA GLN A 174 2.08 -0.12 5.96
C GLN A 174 1.53 -0.20 7.38
N ASN A 175 2.12 -0.98 8.28
CA ASN A 175 1.64 -1.14 9.65
C ASN A 175 2.77 -0.88 10.66
N CYS A 176 2.40 -0.36 11.83
CA CYS A 176 3.30 -0.21 12.97
C CYS A 176 3.02 -1.25 14.07
N ARG A 177 1.92 -1.99 14.02
CA ARG A 177 1.48 -2.87 15.11
C ARG A 177 1.84 -4.34 14.92
N ASP A 178 2.33 -4.91 16.01
CA ASP A 178 2.37 -6.33 16.41
C ASP A 178 2.31 -7.37 15.27
N GLU A 179 3.41 -7.43 14.54
CA GLU A 179 3.71 -8.52 13.61
C GLU A 179 4.67 -9.54 14.25
N ARG A 180 4.50 -9.83 15.56
CA ARG A 180 5.40 -10.69 16.36
C ARG A 180 5.69 -12.06 15.74
N MET A 181 4.75 -12.62 14.98
CA MET A 181 4.94 -13.89 14.26
C MET A 181 5.43 -13.71 12.82
N ARG A 182 5.09 -12.58 12.18
CA ARG A 182 5.33 -12.37 10.74
C ARG A 182 6.75 -11.88 10.47
N VAL A 183 7.28 -10.95 11.27
CA VAL A 183 8.67 -10.47 11.09
C VAL A 183 9.71 -11.57 11.32
N PRO A 184 9.67 -12.37 12.40
CA PRO A 184 10.61 -13.50 12.54
C PRO A 184 10.50 -14.52 11.40
N THR A 185 9.27 -14.83 10.94
CA THR A 185 9.07 -15.71 9.78
C THR A 185 9.70 -15.13 8.51
N MET A 186 9.64 -13.80 8.32
CA MET A 186 10.28 -13.13 7.18
C MET A 186 11.80 -13.14 7.30
N ILE A 187 12.36 -12.92 8.49
CA ILE A 187 13.80 -13.06 8.76
C ILE A 187 14.26 -14.48 8.40
N ASP A 188 13.55 -15.52 8.85
CA ASP A 188 13.89 -16.91 8.54
C ASP A 188 13.84 -17.17 7.02
N ARG A 189 12.85 -16.61 6.32
CA ARG A 189 12.76 -16.71 4.85
C ARG A 189 13.95 -16.03 4.17
N VAL A 190 14.37 -14.85 4.62
CA VAL A 190 15.55 -14.15 4.06
C VAL A 190 16.81 -14.99 4.28
N VAL A 191 16.99 -15.54 5.47
CA VAL A 191 18.13 -16.42 5.79
C VAL A 191 18.14 -17.66 4.90
N GLN A 192 16.98 -18.28 4.64
CA GLN A 192 16.90 -19.43 3.73
C GLN A 192 17.29 -19.08 2.28
N LEU A 193 17.11 -17.83 1.88
CA LEU A 193 17.46 -17.35 0.54
C LEU A 193 18.90 -16.83 0.45
N SER A 194 19.66 -16.79 1.55
CA SER A 194 20.98 -16.14 1.60
C SER A 194 22.02 -16.72 0.65
N ASN A 195 21.87 -17.99 0.25
CA ASN A 195 22.79 -18.66 -0.67
C ASN A 195 22.52 -18.32 -2.14
N SER A 196 21.41 -17.66 -2.44
CA SER A 196 20.94 -17.41 -3.82
C SER A 196 20.87 -15.92 -4.17
N ILE A 197 21.28 -15.05 -3.25
CA ILE A 197 21.14 -13.59 -3.33
C ILE A 197 22.48 -12.95 -2.96
N ASP A 198 22.75 -11.75 -3.48
CA ASP A 198 23.92 -10.96 -3.08
C ASP A 198 23.94 -10.75 -1.55
N PRO A 199 25.07 -11.00 -0.86
CA PRO A 199 25.19 -10.78 0.58
C PRO A 199 24.83 -9.35 1.03
N ALA A 200 25.07 -8.32 0.21
CA ALA A 200 24.70 -6.94 0.54
C ALA A 200 23.18 -6.73 0.52
N ASP A 201 22.46 -7.34 -0.43
CA ASP A 201 21.00 -7.33 -0.48
C ASP A 201 20.40 -8.06 0.73
N ILE A 202 21.01 -9.17 1.16
CA ILE A 202 20.60 -9.90 2.37
C ILE A 202 20.82 -9.06 3.63
N ASP A 203 22.00 -8.44 3.76
CA ASP A 203 22.31 -7.57 4.89
C ASP A 203 21.35 -6.39 4.96
N GLU A 204 20.99 -5.77 3.82
CA GLU A 204 19.99 -4.69 3.74
C GLU A 204 18.62 -5.15 4.24
N LEU A 205 18.10 -6.26 3.71
CA LEU A 205 16.78 -6.80 4.04
C LEU A 205 16.68 -7.20 5.51
N LEU A 206 17.68 -7.91 6.04
CA LEU A 206 17.73 -8.29 7.45
C LEU A 206 17.88 -7.07 8.35
N GLY A 207 18.67 -6.09 7.91
CA GLY A 207 18.89 -4.85 8.63
C GLY A 207 17.61 -4.05 8.82
N GLU A 208 16.85 -3.87 7.75
CA GLU A 208 15.53 -3.26 7.76
C GLU A 208 14.56 -4.01 8.69
N LEU A 209 14.47 -5.34 8.56
CA LEU A 209 13.56 -6.16 9.36
C LEU A 209 13.88 -6.09 10.86
N ASP A 210 15.16 -6.09 11.25
CA ASP A 210 15.57 -5.94 12.65
C ASP A 210 15.17 -4.57 13.21
N VAL A 211 15.31 -3.48 12.42
CA VAL A 211 14.88 -2.13 12.83
C VAL A 211 13.36 -2.05 12.97
N GLN A 212 12.61 -2.55 11.98
CA GLN A 212 11.15 -2.58 12.06
C GLN A 212 10.66 -3.41 13.24
N TYR A 213 11.25 -4.59 13.48
CA TYR A 213 10.87 -5.46 14.59
C TYR A 213 11.07 -4.80 15.95
N ALA A 214 12.19 -4.10 16.13
CA ALA A 214 12.50 -3.39 17.38
C ALA A 214 11.41 -2.39 17.78
N TYR A 215 10.79 -1.72 16.82
CA TYR A 215 9.71 -0.77 17.06
C TYR A 215 8.32 -1.43 17.02
N GLN A 216 8.01 -2.28 16.04
CA GLN A 216 6.67 -2.89 15.89
C GLN A 216 6.28 -3.83 17.03
N ALA A 217 7.26 -4.42 17.72
CA ALA A 217 7.00 -5.30 18.87
C ALA A 217 6.91 -4.54 20.20
N PHE A 218 6.79 -3.20 20.19
CA PHE A 218 6.45 -2.39 21.36
C PHE A 218 4.98 -2.64 21.80
N PRO A 219 4.67 -2.68 23.11
CA PRO A 219 5.57 -2.52 24.27
C PRO A 219 6.25 -3.83 24.71
N PHE A 220 6.05 -4.93 24.00
CA PHE A 220 6.37 -6.29 24.47
C PHE A 220 7.85 -6.65 24.52
N LEU A 221 8.69 -6.04 23.67
CA LEU A 221 10.14 -6.22 23.76
C LEU A 221 10.70 -5.42 24.93
N GLU A 222 11.53 -6.07 25.74
CA GLU A 222 12.36 -5.37 26.72
C GLU A 222 13.30 -4.39 26.01
N VAL A 223 13.65 -3.30 26.70
CA VAL A 223 14.56 -2.27 26.16
C VAL A 223 15.91 -2.87 25.74
N SER A 224 16.42 -3.85 26.50
CA SER A 224 17.68 -4.56 26.21
C SER A 224 17.62 -5.33 24.88
N GLU A 225 16.55 -6.09 24.66
CA GLU A 225 16.31 -6.84 23.42
C GLU A 225 16.11 -5.91 22.24
N ARG A 226 15.34 -4.82 22.43
CA ARG A 226 15.16 -3.77 21.43
C ARG A 226 16.48 -3.16 20.99
N VAL A 227 17.33 -2.77 21.95
CA VAL A 227 18.65 -2.21 21.65
C VAL A 227 19.54 -3.22 20.91
N ASN A 228 19.48 -4.51 21.28
CA ASN A 228 20.23 -5.55 20.58
C ASN A 228 19.77 -5.71 19.12
N ARG A 229 18.46 -5.68 18.87
CA ARG A 229 17.89 -5.71 17.52
C ARG A 229 18.31 -4.49 16.70
N LEU A 230 18.19 -3.29 17.26
CA LEU A 230 18.64 -2.07 16.59
C LEU A 230 20.13 -2.12 16.25
N ARG A 231 20.99 -2.55 17.18
CA ARG A 231 22.43 -2.71 16.92
C ARG A 231 22.73 -3.73 15.81
N SER A 232 22.04 -4.88 15.82
CA SER A 232 22.14 -5.88 14.74
C SER A 232 21.75 -5.27 13.40
N GLY A 233 20.59 -4.60 13.35
CA GLY A 233 20.08 -3.98 12.13
C GLY A 233 21.02 -2.91 11.58
N ILE A 234 21.49 -2.01 12.43
CA ILE A 234 22.45 -0.95 12.09
C ILE A 234 23.73 -1.52 11.51
N ALA A 235 24.33 -2.52 12.16
CA ALA A 235 25.59 -3.11 11.69
C ALA A 235 25.44 -3.75 10.30
N ARG A 236 24.29 -4.37 10.01
CA ARG A 236 23.98 -4.94 8.69
C ARG A 236 23.77 -3.86 7.62
N LEU A 237 23.03 -2.82 7.94
CA LEU A 237 22.79 -1.69 7.03
C LEU A 237 24.10 -0.95 6.70
N GLU A 238 24.96 -0.73 7.69
CA GLU A 238 26.32 -0.18 7.49
C GLU A 238 27.16 -1.07 6.58
N THR A 239 27.11 -2.39 6.82
CA THR A 239 27.83 -3.37 6.00
C THR A 239 27.34 -3.33 4.56
N SER A 240 26.02 -3.29 4.34
CA SER A 240 25.42 -3.17 3.00
C SER A 240 25.85 -1.87 2.31
N LEU A 241 25.75 -0.72 2.99
CA LEU A 241 26.20 0.57 2.46
C LEU A 241 27.68 0.57 2.09
N SER A 242 28.55 -0.06 2.91
CA SER A 242 29.99 -0.14 2.63
C SER A 242 30.34 -1.04 1.44
N LYS A 243 29.51 -2.07 1.19
CA LYS A 243 29.68 -3.01 0.06
C LYS A 243 29.04 -2.50 -1.23
N SER A 244 28.13 -1.53 -1.14
CA SER A 244 27.46 -0.94 -2.30
C SER A 244 28.47 -0.28 -3.25
N ILE A 245 28.28 -0.45 -4.55
CA ILE A 245 29.22 0.01 -5.57
C ILE A 245 29.10 1.54 -5.67
N PRO A 246 30.20 2.31 -5.77
CA PRO A 246 30.14 3.78 -5.93
C PRO A 246 29.31 4.28 -7.12
N SER A 247 28.95 3.41 -8.08
CA SER A 247 28.00 3.69 -9.16
C SER A 247 26.57 3.90 -8.70
N ASP A 248 26.23 3.54 -7.45
CA ASP A 248 24.94 3.83 -6.82
C ASP A 248 24.84 5.25 -6.25
N ALA A 249 25.89 6.07 -6.40
CA ALA A 249 25.86 7.50 -6.10
C ALA A 249 24.82 8.20 -7.00
N GLY A 250 23.60 8.35 -6.48
CA GLY A 250 22.44 8.88 -7.21
C GLY A 250 21.26 7.89 -7.35
N SER A 251 21.43 6.64 -6.91
CA SER A 251 20.36 5.64 -6.85
C SER A 251 19.43 5.89 -5.64
N PRO A 252 18.11 5.66 -5.76
CA PRO A 252 17.19 5.73 -4.62
C PRO A 252 17.49 4.67 -3.55
N ARG A 253 18.19 3.58 -3.92
CA ARG A 253 18.53 2.48 -3.00
C ARG A 253 19.41 2.94 -1.83
N GLY A 254 20.42 3.77 -2.11
CA GLY A 254 21.30 4.32 -1.09
C GLY A 254 20.53 5.18 -0.07
N LEU A 255 19.61 6.02 -0.55
CA LEU A 255 18.71 6.81 0.29
C LEU A 255 17.83 5.92 1.18
N ILE A 256 17.20 4.90 0.60
CA ILE A 256 16.30 3.98 1.33
C ILE A 256 17.06 3.25 2.43
N THR A 257 18.23 2.70 2.12
CA THR A 257 19.08 1.98 3.09
C THR A 257 19.55 2.92 4.20
N ARG A 258 20.01 4.13 3.84
CA ARG A 258 20.49 5.10 4.83
C ARG A 258 19.36 5.63 5.72
N ALA A 259 18.15 5.78 5.20
CA ALA A 259 16.99 6.17 6.02
C ALA A 259 16.63 5.11 7.07
N TRP A 260 16.72 3.82 6.73
CA TRP A 260 16.59 2.75 7.73
C TRP A 260 17.70 2.78 8.78
N LEU A 261 18.93 3.08 8.37
CA LEU A 261 20.05 3.25 9.30
C LEU A 261 19.78 4.42 10.27
N VAL A 262 19.32 5.56 9.74
CA VAL A 262 18.91 6.73 10.52
C VAL A 262 17.83 6.38 11.54
N GLU A 263 16.78 5.68 11.11
CA GLU A 263 15.67 5.26 11.99
C GLU A 263 16.14 4.30 13.10
N GLY A 264 17.08 3.39 12.78
CA GLY A 264 17.71 2.53 13.78
C GLY A 264 18.54 3.32 14.80
N LEU A 265 19.34 4.29 14.31
CA LEU A 265 20.18 5.15 15.15
C LEU A 265 19.37 6.14 15.99
N ALA A 266 18.19 6.57 15.53
CA ALA A 266 17.38 7.58 16.17
C ALA A 266 17.08 7.25 17.65
N GLY A 267 16.91 5.97 17.99
CA GLY A 267 16.70 5.54 19.38
C GLY A 267 17.98 5.42 20.22
N ILE A 268 19.11 5.05 19.63
CA ILE A 268 20.32 4.61 20.39
C ILE A 268 21.54 5.52 20.27
N ASP A 269 21.64 6.32 19.21
CA ASP A 269 22.71 7.30 18.97
C ASP A 269 22.16 8.51 18.19
N PRO A 270 21.40 9.40 18.86
CA PRO A 270 20.72 10.53 18.23
C PRO A 270 21.65 11.51 17.48
N PRO A 271 22.82 11.91 18.04
CA PRO A 271 23.74 12.81 17.33
C PRO A 271 24.22 12.21 16.00
N ARG A 272 24.44 10.89 15.96
CA ARG A 272 24.79 10.20 14.73
C ARG A 272 23.60 10.11 13.77
N ALA A 273 22.41 9.76 14.26
CA ALA A 273 21.20 9.73 13.44
C ALA A 273 20.98 11.06 12.69
N ILE A 274 21.10 12.18 13.41
CA ILE A 274 20.96 13.53 12.84
C ILE A 274 22.03 13.80 11.77
N ARG A 275 23.28 13.39 12.00
CA ARG A 275 24.37 13.57 11.02
C ARG A 275 24.11 12.77 9.75
N GLU A 276 23.83 11.47 9.88
CA GLU A 276 23.56 10.57 8.76
C GLU A 276 22.33 11.03 7.96
N ALA A 277 21.28 11.51 8.64
CA ALA A 277 20.08 12.04 8.01
C ALA A 277 20.36 13.32 7.22
N ARG A 278 21.14 14.26 7.78
CA ARG A 278 21.57 15.47 7.07
C ARG A 278 22.37 15.13 5.82
N GLU A 279 23.32 14.21 5.93
CA GLU A 279 24.12 13.75 4.79
C GLU A 279 23.23 13.11 3.72
N ALA A 280 22.30 12.23 4.11
CA ALA A 280 21.34 11.63 3.19
C ALA A 280 20.48 12.67 2.44
N ILE A 281 19.97 13.68 3.17
CA ILE A 281 19.16 14.76 2.59
C ILE A 281 19.99 15.55 1.59
N VAL A 282 21.20 15.96 1.94
CA VAL A 282 22.07 16.76 1.07
C VAL A 282 22.44 15.97 -0.18
N GLU A 283 22.89 14.73 -0.03
CA GLU A 283 23.34 13.86 -1.13
C GLU A 283 22.21 13.52 -2.11
N HIS A 284 21.01 13.22 -1.60
CA HIS A 284 19.90 12.73 -2.43
C HIS A 284 18.84 13.80 -2.77
N SER A 285 18.99 15.04 -2.31
CA SER A 285 18.05 16.14 -2.61
C SER A 285 17.82 16.34 -4.11
N GLN A 286 18.88 16.34 -4.91
CA GLN A 286 18.79 16.54 -6.37
C GLN A 286 18.07 15.37 -7.06
N VAL A 287 18.31 14.15 -6.57
CA VAL A 287 17.67 12.93 -7.05
C VAL A 287 16.16 12.98 -6.74
N MET A 288 15.80 13.41 -5.54
CA MET A 288 14.41 13.61 -5.11
C MET A 288 13.71 14.82 -5.75
N GLN A 289 14.44 15.74 -6.37
CA GLN A 289 13.86 16.85 -7.15
C GLN A 289 13.59 16.45 -8.61
N ARG A 290 14.41 15.55 -9.16
CA ARG A 290 14.29 15.12 -10.56
C ARG A 290 13.43 13.88 -10.75
N MET A 291 13.14 13.14 -9.67
CA MET A 291 12.36 11.90 -9.59
C MET A 291 12.07 11.28 -10.97
N SER A 292 12.94 10.34 -11.39
CA SER A 292 12.87 9.80 -12.75
C SER A 292 11.51 9.18 -13.05
N ASN A 293 10.96 9.50 -14.22
CA ASN A 293 9.75 8.85 -14.74
C ASN A 293 9.97 7.35 -15.00
N GLU A 294 11.21 6.90 -15.11
CA GLU A 294 11.57 5.50 -15.30
C GLU A 294 11.44 4.68 -14.00
N TRP A 295 11.38 5.34 -12.84
CA TRP A 295 11.20 4.64 -11.57
C TRP A 295 9.79 4.07 -11.46
N SER A 296 9.71 2.82 -11.03
CA SER A 296 8.44 2.20 -10.63
C SER A 296 7.78 2.98 -9.49
N SER A 297 6.45 2.94 -9.41
CA SER A 297 5.71 3.55 -8.29
C SER A 297 6.25 3.12 -6.94
N GLU A 298 6.58 1.84 -6.80
CA GLU A 298 7.14 1.27 -5.57
C GLU A 298 8.44 1.97 -5.16
N VAL A 299 9.39 2.14 -6.09
CA VAL A 299 10.66 2.81 -5.80
C VAL A 299 10.44 4.29 -5.45
N LYS A 300 9.54 4.97 -6.16
CA LYS A 300 9.18 6.36 -5.85
C LYS A 300 8.60 6.49 -4.44
N ILE A 301 7.67 5.62 -4.06
CA ILE A 301 7.05 5.60 -2.73
C ILE A 301 8.10 5.38 -1.64
N GLN A 302 8.96 4.38 -1.82
CA GLN A 302 10.02 4.08 -0.85
C GLN A 302 11.02 5.23 -0.72
N ALA A 303 11.37 5.89 -1.82
CA ALA A 303 12.27 7.03 -1.80
C ALA A 303 11.65 8.26 -1.10
N ILE A 304 10.37 8.53 -1.34
CA ILE A 304 9.63 9.61 -0.66
C ILE A 304 9.57 9.32 0.85
N ASP A 305 9.18 8.10 1.25
CA ASP A 305 9.17 7.69 2.66
C ASP A 305 10.56 7.79 3.31
N ALA A 306 11.60 7.31 2.62
CA ALA A 306 12.97 7.39 3.12
C ALA A 306 13.42 8.84 3.36
N PHE A 307 13.13 9.74 2.41
CA PHE A 307 13.44 11.15 2.56
C PHE A 307 12.61 11.80 3.68
N PHE A 308 11.34 11.44 3.79
CA PHE A 308 10.43 11.85 4.86
C PHE A 308 10.98 11.47 6.25
N ARG A 309 11.38 10.22 6.45
CA ARG A 309 11.96 9.74 7.72
C ARG A 309 13.24 10.49 8.10
N CYS A 310 14.13 10.76 7.15
CA CYS A 310 15.31 11.59 7.40
C CYS A 310 14.94 13.02 7.82
N LEU A 311 13.96 13.64 7.15
CA LEU A 311 13.49 14.99 7.51
C LEU A 311 12.84 15.03 8.88
N MET A 312 12.07 14.01 9.27
CA MET A 312 11.49 13.94 10.62
C MET A 312 12.56 14.03 11.72
N VAL A 313 13.73 13.40 11.51
CA VAL A 313 14.85 13.43 12.45
C VAL A 313 15.57 14.78 12.47
N VAL A 314 15.66 15.48 11.34
CA VAL A 314 16.48 16.70 11.21
C VAL A 314 15.69 17.99 11.42
N SER A 315 14.49 18.06 10.85
CA SER A 315 13.68 19.27 10.72
C SER A 315 12.31 19.14 11.41
N GLY A 316 11.94 17.94 11.85
CA GLY A 316 10.65 17.66 12.48
C GLY A 316 9.52 17.37 11.48
N ILE A 317 8.34 17.11 12.02
CA ILE A 317 7.23 16.51 11.25
C ILE A 317 6.64 17.44 10.19
N GLU A 318 6.55 18.75 10.45
CA GLU A 318 5.92 19.69 9.52
C GLU A 318 6.68 19.84 8.20
N GLU A 319 8.01 19.91 8.26
CA GLU A 319 8.85 19.98 7.06
C GLU A 319 8.88 18.65 6.32
N ALA A 320 8.87 17.54 7.06
CA ALA A 320 8.75 16.21 6.49
C ALA A 320 7.42 16.06 5.71
N ASN A 321 6.30 16.49 6.29
CA ASN A 321 4.97 16.46 5.69
C ASN A 321 4.90 17.24 4.37
N ALA A 322 5.47 18.45 4.35
CA ALA A 322 5.51 19.27 3.15
C ALA A 322 6.20 18.55 1.98
N THR A 323 7.21 17.73 2.26
CA THR A 323 7.91 16.94 1.24
C THR A 323 7.01 15.86 0.63
N VAL A 324 6.21 15.16 1.44
CA VAL A 324 5.28 14.14 0.94
C VAL A 324 4.22 14.78 0.05
N LEU A 325 3.64 15.90 0.48
CA LEU A 325 2.53 16.56 -0.22
C LEU A 325 2.95 17.18 -1.55
N THR A 326 4.15 17.74 -1.60
CA THR A 326 4.71 18.31 -2.85
C THR A 326 4.98 17.24 -3.91
N ARG A 327 5.01 15.95 -3.53
CA ARG A 327 5.37 14.83 -4.41
C ARG A 327 4.28 13.78 -4.58
N VAL A 328 3.18 13.86 -3.83
CA VAL A 328 2.10 12.87 -3.89
C VAL A 328 1.50 12.76 -5.30
N GLU A 329 1.45 13.88 -6.03
CA GLU A 329 0.94 13.95 -7.40
C GLU A 329 1.87 13.27 -8.42
N GLU A 330 3.14 13.04 -8.07
CA GLU A 330 4.10 12.30 -8.90
C GLU A 330 3.92 10.77 -8.81
N ILE A 331 3.04 10.31 -7.91
CA ILE A 331 2.63 8.91 -7.74
C ILE A 331 1.28 8.68 -8.44
N PRO A 332 1.11 7.57 -9.18
CA PRO A 332 -0.17 7.22 -9.79
C PRO A 332 -1.32 7.19 -8.77
N PRO A 333 -2.54 7.66 -9.11
CA PRO A 333 -3.65 7.78 -8.17
C PRO A 333 -3.97 6.50 -7.38
N GLU A 334 -3.84 5.34 -8.00
CA GLU A 334 -4.06 4.02 -7.40
C GLU A 334 -3.06 3.67 -6.28
N ASP A 335 -1.86 4.27 -6.31
CA ASP A 335 -0.77 4.02 -5.38
C ASP A 335 -0.58 5.17 -4.35
N GLN A 336 -1.29 6.29 -4.52
CA GLN A 336 -1.21 7.42 -3.58
C GLN A 336 -1.68 7.04 -2.17
N GLN A 337 -2.69 6.17 -2.06
CA GLN A 337 -3.16 5.66 -0.76
C GLN A 337 -2.09 4.81 -0.08
N LEU A 338 -1.36 3.99 -0.84
CA LEU A 338 -0.26 3.20 -0.33
C LEU A 338 0.85 4.09 0.26
N LEU A 339 1.23 5.16 -0.44
CA LEU A 339 2.20 6.14 0.08
C LEU A 339 1.72 6.74 1.41
N ARG A 340 0.46 7.18 1.48
CA ARG A 340 -0.13 7.76 2.69
C ARG A 340 -0.08 6.79 3.87
N HIS A 341 -0.43 5.53 3.64
CA HIS A 341 -0.37 4.50 4.69
C HIS A 341 1.05 4.23 5.18
N ILE A 342 2.03 4.17 4.26
CA ILE A 342 3.44 3.99 4.63
C ILE A 342 3.95 5.19 5.46
N VAL A 343 3.61 6.41 5.08
CA VAL A 343 3.97 7.63 5.83
C VAL A 343 3.37 7.59 7.23
N VAL A 344 2.08 7.27 7.37
CA VAL A 344 1.41 7.11 8.66
C VAL A 344 2.08 6.03 9.52
N ALA A 345 2.46 4.88 8.93
CA ALA A 345 3.16 3.83 9.65
C ALA A 345 4.56 4.27 10.11
N SER A 346 5.28 5.05 9.31
CA SER A 346 6.56 5.67 9.70
C SER A 346 6.40 6.67 10.85
N GLU A 347 5.34 7.46 10.86
CA GLU A 347 4.98 8.37 11.95
C GLU A 347 4.66 7.62 13.25
N LEU A 348 3.90 6.53 13.17
CA LEU A 348 3.62 5.65 14.31
C LEU A 348 4.90 5.02 14.86
N ARG A 349 5.84 4.58 14.00
CA ARG A 349 7.14 4.07 14.45
C ARG A 349 7.98 5.16 15.14
N ALA A 350 7.90 6.41 14.69
CA ALA A 350 8.56 7.52 15.38
C ALA A 350 7.97 7.77 16.78
N LEU A 351 6.64 7.68 16.94
CA LEU A 351 6.00 7.75 18.27
C LEU A 351 6.41 6.60 19.17
N VAL A 352 6.48 5.38 18.64
CA VAL A 352 7.00 4.22 19.36
C VAL A 352 8.45 4.44 19.77
N SER A 353 9.29 4.95 18.85
CA SER A 353 10.68 5.28 19.15
C SER A 353 10.78 6.33 20.26
N LYS A 354 9.93 7.36 20.26
CA LYS A 354 9.87 8.35 21.34
C LYS A 354 9.53 7.70 22.68
N ALA A 355 8.49 6.87 22.73
CA ALA A 355 8.08 6.21 23.97
C ALA A 355 9.14 5.22 24.47
N ALA A 356 9.79 4.51 23.56
CA ALA A 356 10.88 3.58 23.85
C ALA A 356 12.17 4.27 24.30
N PHE A 357 12.49 5.42 23.70
CA PHE A 357 13.72 6.17 23.87
C PHE A 357 13.42 7.68 23.96
N PRO A 358 13.00 8.20 25.14
CA PRO A 358 12.63 9.61 25.30
C PRO A 358 13.79 10.59 25.06
N GLU A 359 15.03 10.16 25.29
CA GLU A 359 16.25 10.93 24.98
C GLU A 359 16.74 10.72 23.53
N GLY A 360 15.97 9.98 22.73
CA GLY A 360 16.25 9.70 21.32
C GLY A 360 16.03 10.92 20.41
N ALA A 361 16.35 10.78 19.12
CA ALA A 361 16.16 11.83 18.13
C ALA A 361 14.68 12.21 17.91
N HIS A 362 13.75 11.30 18.20
CA HIS A 362 12.30 11.56 18.18
C HIS A 362 11.74 12.03 19.53
N GLY A 363 12.58 12.14 20.57
CA GLY A 363 12.17 12.50 21.93
C GLY A 363 11.42 13.83 22.03
N GLU A 364 11.83 14.81 21.21
CA GLU A 364 11.26 16.17 21.20
C GLU A 364 9.98 16.29 20.35
N ILE A 365 9.61 15.25 19.58
CA ILE A 365 8.42 15.32 18.72
C ILE A 365 7.16 15.31 19.60
N LEU A 366 6.28 16.29 19.40
CA LEU A 366 5.00 16.37 20.11
C LEU A 366 4.00 15.35 19.52
N SER A 367 3.39 14.52 20.38
CA SER A 367 2.52 13.42 19.93
C SER A 367 1.27 13.90 19.18
N GLY A 368 0.70 15.03 19.57
CA GLY A 368 -0.41 15.67 18.88
C GLY A 368 -0.02 16.24 17.51
N SER A 369 1.22 16.72 17.33
CA SER A 369 1.71 17.09 16.00
C SER A 369 1.78 15.87 15.06
N VAL A 370 2.17 14.70 15.59
CA VAL A 370 2.14 13.45 14.83
C VAL A 370 0.72 13.02 14.52
N LEU A 371 -0.18 13.05 15.50
CA LEU A 371 -1.57 12.68 15.28
C LEU A 371 -2.29 13.61 14.30
N ARG A 372 -2.01 14.91 14.35
CA ARG A 372 -2.49 15.88 13.36
C ARG A 372 -2.01 15.49 11.96
N SER A 373 -0.75 15.11 11.83
CA SER A 373 -0.16 14.67 10.57
C SER A 373 -0.81 13.38 10.04
N MET A 374 -0.96 12.37 10.91
CA MET A 374 -1.59 11.10 10.54
C MET A 374 -3.03 11.30 10.07
N LEU A 375 -3.78 12.19 10.73
CA LEU A 375 -5.14 12.56 10.32
C LEU A 375 -5.19 13.28 8.96
N ARG A 376 -4.15 14.03 8.62
CA ARG A 376 -4.00 14.68 7.31
C ARG A 376 -3.74 13.67 6.20
N PHE A 377 -2.86 12.69 6.42
CA PHE A 377 -2.48 11.74 5.37
C PHE A 377 -3.42 10.53 5.26
N GLY A 378 -3.88 9.99 6.38
CA GLY A 378 -4.60 8.71 6.41
C GLY A 378 -5.57 8.61 7.58
N SER A 379 -6.59 9.47 7.62
CA SER A 379 -7.69 9.35 8.58
C SER A 379 -8.45 8.01 8.49
N ASP A 380 -8.35 7.33 7.35
CA ASP A 380 -8.87 5.99 7.07
C ASP A 380 -7.89 4.85 7.41
N HIS A 381 -6.65 5.17 7.82
CA HIS A 381 -5.68 4.18 8.26
C HIS A 381 -6.20 3.42 9.48
N SER A 382 -6.14 2.09 9.44
CA SER A 382 -6.70 1.22 10.48
C SER A 382 -6.13 1.53 11.86
N GLU A 383 -4.82 1.75 11.97
CA GLU A 383 -4.14 2.02 13.24
C GLU A 383 -4.46 3.41 13.80
N VAL A 384 -4.63 4.42 12.94
CA VAL A 384 -5.03 5.78 13.35
C VAL A 384 -6.46 5.75 13.87
N ARG A 385 -7.35 5.08 13.14
CA ARG A 385 -8.73 4.88 13.55
C ARG A 385 -8.82 4.14 14.88
N GLU A 386 -8.07 3.05 15.04
CA GLU A 386 -8.04 2.28 16.28
C GLU A 386 -7.55 3.13 17.45
N LEU A 387 -6.48 3.91 17.25
CA LEU A 387 -5.93 4.80 18.26
C LEU A 387 -6.93 5.88 18.68
N LEU A 388 -7.69 6.47 17.74
CA LEU A 388 -8.77 7.40 18.05
C LEU A 388 -9.97 6.72 18.70
N ASP A 389 -10.36 5.53 18.24
CA ASP A 389 -11.47 4.75 18.80
C ASP A 389 -11.20 4.44 20.29
N HIS A 390 -10.03 3.92 20.61
CA HIS A 390 -9.65 3.69 22.00
C HIS A 390 -9.56 4.98 22.83
N TYR A 391 -9.04 6.06 22.24
CA TYR A 391 -8.93 7.34 22.93
C TYR A 391 -10.32 7.89 23.32
N TYR A 392 -11.30 7.85 22.42
CA TYR A 392 -12.67 8.33 22.66
C TYR A 392 -13.54 7.36 23.44
N ASP A 393 -13.41 6.05 23.25
CA ASP A 393 -14.30 5.07 23.88
C ASP A 393 -13.92 4.77 25.34
N GLY A 394 -12.77 5.27 25.82
CA GLY A 394 -12.43 5.28 27.24
C GLY A 394 -12.08 3.92 27.85
N ASP A 395 -11.91 2.88 27.03
CA ASP A 395 -11.60 1.50 27.43
C ASP A 395 -10.12 1.31 27.84
N GLN A 396 -9.54 2.32 28.49
CA GLN A 396 -8.13 2.36 28.95
C GLN A 396 -7.82 1.28 30.00
N ALA A 397 -8.84 0.69 30.64
CA ALA A 397 -8.67 -0.20 31.77
C ALA A 397 -8.38 -1.68 31.42
N GLN A 398 -8.43 -2.10 30.14
CA GLN A 398 -8.40 -3.53 29.81
C GLN A 398 -7.32 -3.98 28.80
N ARG A 399 -6.52 -3.07 28.23
CA ARG A 399 -5.46 -3.46 27.27
C ARG A 399 -4.18 -2.62 27.41
N PRO A 400 -3.22 -3.04 28.26
CA PRO A 400 -1.84 -2.51 28.26
C PRO A 400 -1.06 -2.81 26.95
N ASP A 401 -1.74 -3.37 25.95
CA ASP A 401 -1.20 -3.88 24.69
C ASP A 401 -1.44 -2.93 23.51
N SER A 402 -1.85 -1.68 23.75
CA SER A 402 -2.33 -0.77 22.70
C SER A 402 -1.44 0.46 22.52
N LEU A 403 -1.23 0.87 21.26
CA LEU A 403 -0.52 2.09 20.84
C LEU A 403 -1.11 3.38 21.46
N VAL A 404 -2.22 3.28 22.18
CA VAL A 404 -2.91 4.37 22.88
C VAL A 404 -2.09 4.91 24.03
N GLU A 405 -1.26 4.07 24.66
CA GLU A 405 -0.31 4.52 25.70
C GLU A 405 0.67 5.58 25.14
N LEU A 406 0.96 5.55 23.84
CA LEU A 406 1.81 6.56 23.17
C LEU A 406 1.21 7.96 23.23
N LEU A 407 -0.13 8.10 23.29
CA LEU A 407 -0.80 9.38 23.42
C LEU A 407 -0.99 9.81 24.88
N VAL A 408 -1.19 8.85 25.78
CA VAL A 408 -1.55 9.12 27.18
C VAL A 408 -0.35 9.66 27.97
N VAL A 409 0.88 9.26 27.61
CA VAL A 409 2.11 9.76 28.26
C VAL A 409 2.28 11.28 28.05
N ASP A 410 1.84 11.83 26.92
CA ASP A 410 1.91 13.27 26.64
C ASP A 410 0.61 14.03 26.94
N ALA A 411 -0.52 13.35 27.14
CA ALA A 411 -1.82 13.98 27.39
C ALA A 411 -1.87 14.79 28.71
N GLN A 412 -0.93 14.55 29.64
CA GLN A 412 -0.79 15.37 30.85
C GLN A 412 0.01 16.66 30.62
N SER A 413 0.62 16.84 29.45
CA SER A 413 1.35 18.04 29.09
C SER A 413 0.40 19.07 28.48
N THR A 414 0.27 20.23 29.12
CA THR A 414 -0.48 21.39 28.61
C THR A 414 0.23 22.10 27.44
N GLN A 415 1.27 21.49 26.86
CA GLN A 415 2.11 22.10 25.82
C GLN A 415 1.76 21.65 24.40
N ASP A 416 0.96 20.59 24.25
CA ASP A 416 0.57 20.07 22.93
C ASP A 416 -0.82 20.59 22.51
N PRO A 417 -0.92 21.53 21.55
CA PRO A 417 -2.19 22.16 21.20
C PRO A 417 -3.20 21.18 20.61
N PHE A 418 -2.75 20.18 19.86
CA PHE A 418 -3.66 19.25 19.19
C PHE A 418 -4.22 18.22 20.18
N LEU A 419 -3.41 17.74 21.12
CA LEU A 419 -3.92 16.91 22.22
C LEU A 419 -4.92 17.67 23.09
N MET A 420 -4.69 18.97 23.36
CA MET A 420 -5.66 19.80 24.07
C MET A 420 -7.00 19.90 23.33
N VAL A 421 -6.99 19.96 22.00
CA VAL A 421 -8.23 19.93 21.20
C VAL A 421 -8.91 18.57 21.29
N LEU A 422 -8.16 17.46 21.24
CA LEU A 422 -8.71 16.12 21.41
C LEU A 422 -9.30 15.88 22.81
N ASP A 423 -8.66 16.40 23.85
CA ASP A 423 -9.19 16.32 25.22
C ASP A 423 -10.46 17.18 25.34
N TRP A 424 -10.49 18.33 24.66
CA TRP A 424 -11.68 19.17 24.58
C TRP A 424 -12.83 18.49 23.82
N THR A 425 -12.58 17.88 22.66
CA THR A 425 -13.61 17.14 21.91
C THR A 425 -14.12 15.97 22.73
N LYS A 426 -13.24 15.19 23.37
CA LYS A 426 -13.62 14.08 24.24
C LYS A 426 -14.51 14.53 25.39
N ARG A 427 -14.13 15.61 26.09
CA ARG A 427 -14.97 16.21 27.16
C ARG A 427 -16.34 16.62 26.66
N ILE A 428 -16.45 17.20 25.46
CA ILE A 428 -17.77 17.55 24.87
C ILE A 428 -18.59 16.30 24.56
N MET A 429 -17.95 15.26 24.01
CA MET A 429 -18.61 14.00 23.68
C MET A 429 -19.12 13.25 24.92
N ASP A 430 -18.33 13.24 26.01
CA ASP A 430 -18.69 12.58 27.27
C ASP A 430 -19.84 13.28 28.01
N ARG A 431 -20.00 14.60 27.82
CA ARG A 431 -21.01 15.41 28.53
C ARG A 431 -22.46 15.16 28.11
N ARG A 432 -22.73 14.36 27.06
CA ARG A 432 -24.08 13.93 26.62
C ARG A 432 -25.19 15.02 26.67
N GLY A 433 -24.86 16.29 26.44
CA GLY A 433 -25.83 17.39 26.41
C GLY A 433 -26.12 18.11 27.74
N GLU A 434 -25.35 17.88 28.81
CA GLU A 434 -25.42 18.72 30.02
C GLU A 434 -24.81 20.11 29.76
N ARG A 435 -25.66 21.13 29.52
CA ARG A 435 -25.24 22.53 29.37
C ARG A 435 -24.83 23.10 30.74
N GLN A 436 -23.53 23.27 30.99
CA GLN A 436 -23.04 24.15 32.05
C GLN A 436 -22.48 25.45 31.43
N GLN A 437 -22.92 26.60 31.94
CA GLN A 437 -22.40 27.90 31.56
C GLN A 437 -20.99 28.13 32.12
N GLY A 438 -19.98 28.33 31.27
CA GLY A 438 -18.64 28.73 31.67
C GLY A 438 -17.58 28.53 30.58
N GLN A 439 -16.37 29.08 30.80
CA GLN A 439 -15.18 29.10 29.92
C GLN A 439 -14.69 27.72 29.38
N ASP A 440 -15.36 26.63 29.77
CA ASP A 440 -15.00 25.24 29.49
C ASP A 440 -15.56 24.71 28.16
N GLU A 441 -16.39 25.48 27.44
CA GLU A 441 -16.95 25.14 26.13
C GLU A 441 -16.16 25.75 24.94
N SER A 442 -15.26 26.69 25.18
CA SER A 442 -14.52 27.32 24.09
C SER A 442 -13.43 26.39 23.55
N LEU A 443 -13.42 26.20 22.23
CA LEU A 443 -12.33 25.54 21.52
C LEU A 443 -10.99 26.14 21.96
N PRO A 444 -9.97 25.31 22.25
CA PRO A 444 -8.61 25.80 22.49
C PRO A 444 -8.11 26.70 21.36
N VAL A 445 -7.11 27.55 21.62
CA VAL A 445 -6.55 28.43 20.60
C VAL A 445 -5.93 27.59 19.48
N CYS A 446 -6.49 27.69 18.28
CA CYS A 446 -6.06 26.94 17.10
C CYS A 446 -5.49 27.89 16.04
N SER A 447 -4.54 27.38 15.26
CA SER A 447 -3.96 28.07 14.11
C SER A 447 -4.56 27.57 12.80
N GLU A 448 -4.36 28.29 11.68
CA GLU A 448 -4.73 27.79 10.35
C GLU A 448 -4.04 26.47 9.98
N ARG A 449 -2.87 26.17 10.57
CA ARG A 449 -2.15 24.91 10.35
C ARG A 449 -2.88 23.71 10.94
N ASP A 450 -3.80 23.93 11.89
CA ASP A 450 -4.58 22.87 12.53
C ASP A 450 -5.81 22.46 11.71
N LEU A 451 -6.17 23.26 10.69
CA LEU A 451 -7.36 23.08 9.88
C LEU A 451 -7.44 21.68 9.26
N GLU A 452 -6.35 21.21 8.66
CA GLU A 452 -6.32 19.91 7.99
C GLU A 452 -6.48 18.75 8.97
N GLY A 453 -5.93 18.89 10.19
CA GLY A 453 -6.15 17.93 11.28
C GLY A 453 -7.63 17.86 11.69
N PHE A 454 -8.31 19.00 11.72
CA PHE A 454 -9.75 19.04 12.03
C PHE A 454 -10.62 18.47 10.90
N VAL A 455 -10.23 18.70 9.64
CA VAL A 455 -10.86 18.02 8.49
C VAL A 455 -10.69 16.51 8.60
N GLY A 456 -9.47 16.04 8.93
CA GLY A 456 -9.21 14.61 9.18
C GLY A 456 -10.03 14.05 10.34
N LEU A 457 -10.20 14.82 11.42
CA LEU A 457 -11.02 14.44 12.57
C LEU A 457 -12.51 14.34 12.20
N LEU A 458 -13.04 15.26 11.37
CA LEU A 458 -14.40 15.14 10.83
C LEU A 458 -14.55 13.89 9.96
N ALA A 459 -13.56 13.59 9.12
CA ALA A 459 -13.56 12.37 8.31
C ALA A 459 -13.64 11.11 9.20
N TYR A 460 -12.86 11.07 10.27
CA TYR A 460 -12.95 10.01 11.29
C TYR A 460 -14.37 9.90 11.88
N TRP A 461 -14.99 11.01 12.32
CA TRP A 461 -16.34 10.98 12.87
C TRP A 461 -17.41 10.57 11.86
N ILE A 462 -17.27 10.95 10.59
CA ILE A 462 -18.16 10.51 9.50
C ILE A 462 -18.09 8.99 9.36
N GLN A 463 -16.88 8.41 9.39
CA GLN A 463 -16.71 6.95 9.34
C GLN A 463 -17.30 6.27 10.60
N LYS A 464 -17.06 6.84 11.79
CA LYS A 464 -17.56 6.29 13.07
C LYS A 464 -19.08 6.40 13.22
N SER A 465 -19.73 7.40 12.61
CA SER A 465 -21.18 7.62 12.70
C SER A 465 -22.04 6.41 12.32
N GLY A 466 -21.52 5.49 11.50
CA GLY A 466 -22.19 4.23 11.16
C GLY A 466 -22.34 3.23 12.31
N SER A 467 -21.58 3.39 13.39
CA SER A 467 -21.51 2.43 14.52
C SER A 467 -22.51 2.68 15.65
N LYS A 468 -23.40 3.69 15.53
CA LYS A 468 -24.44 4.08 16.52
C LYS A 468 -23.93 4.48 17.93
N SER A 469 -22.63 4.59 18.16
CA SER A 469 -22.06 4.92 19.48
C SER A 469 -21.93 6.42 19.78
N VAL A 470 -22.08 7.29 18.78
CA VAL A 470 -21.73 8.71 18.89
C VAL A 470 -22.98 9.58 18.80
N PRO A 471 -23.37 10.35 19.84
CA PRO A 471 -24.54 11.23 19.80
C PRO A 471 -24.29 12.51 18.98
N TRP A 472 -25.33 13.03 18.31
CA TRP A 472 -25.23 14.27 17.53
C TRP A 472 -24.98 15.49 18.41
N GLU A 473 -25.52 15.53 19.63
CA GLU A 473 -25.48 16.71 20.49
C GLU A 473 -24.04 17.19 20.75
N GLY A 474 -23.11 16.27 21.03
CA GLY A 474 -21.69 16.59 21.21
C GLY A 474 -21.00 16.95 19.89
N LEU A 475 -21.25 16.18 18.83
CA LEU A 475 -20.66 16.43 17.51
C LEU A 475 -21.10 17.78 16.93
N GLY A 476 -22.36 18.17 17.11
CA GLY A 476 -22.90 19.44 16.67
C GLY A 476 -22.18 20.62 17.33
N THR A 477 -21.93 20.56 18.64
CA THR A 477 -21.14 21.58 19.35
C THR A 477 -19.71 21.67 18.85
N ILE A 478 -19.08 20.53 18.52
CA ILE A 478 -17.74 20.48 17.93
C ILE A 478 -17.74 21.15 16.55
N CYS A 479 -18.67 20.77 15.66
CA CYS A 479 -18.83 21.35 14.33
C CYS A 479 -19.05 22.87 14.39
N GLU A 480 -19.94 23.34 15.27
CA GLU A 480 -20.18 24.79 15.45
C GLU A 480 -18.91 25.53 15.88
N SER A 481 -18.14 24.96 16.79
CA SER A 481 -16.91 25.57 17.30
C SER A 481 -15.83 25.63 16.21
N PHE A 482 -15.70 24.58 15.39
CA PHE A 482 -14.82 24.59 14.23
C PHE A 482 -15.25 25.63 13.19
N HIS A 483 -16.55 25.81 12.94
CA HIS A 483 -17.04 26.86 12.05
C HIS A 483 -16.82 28.27 12.59
N ARG A 484 -16.92 28.48 13.90
CA ARG A 484 -16.59 29.78 14.51
C ARG A 484 -15.09 30.09 14.38
N ALA A 485 -14.24 29.08 14.54
CA ALA A 485 -12.79 29.24 14.41
C ALA A 485 -12.34 29.42 12.94
N PHE A 486 -12.98 28.71 12.00
CA PHE A 486 -12.62 28.69 10.58
C PHE A 486 -13.84 28.95 9.68
N PRO A 487 -14.42 30.17 9.71
CA PRO A 487 -15.68 30.47 9.04
C PRO A 487 -15.62 30.34 7.51
N ASN A 488 -14.42 30.45 6.93
CA ASN A 488 -14.18 30.41 5.49
C ASN A 488 -13.77 29.03 4.98
N SER A 489 -13.58 28.02 5.85
CA SER A 489 -13.19 26.69 5.40
C SER A 489 -14.37 25.97 4.73
N LEU A 490 -14.22 25.65 3.44
CA LEU A 490 -15.20 24.89 2.68
C LEU A 490 -15.18 23.42 3.12
N ASP A 491 -14.01 22.84 3.37
CA ASP A 491 -13.86 21.43 3.72
C ASP A 491 -14.53 21.10 5.05
N LEU A 492 -14.39 21.96 6.06
CA LEU A 492 -15.12 21.80 7.32
C LEU A 492 -16.63 21.89 7.10
N LYS A 493 -17.12 22.80 6.25
CA LYS A 493 -18.57 22.94 5.96
C LYS A 493 -19.12 21.70 5.26
N ILE A 494 -18.38 21.16 4.30
CA ILE A 494 -18.72 19.90 3.62
C ILE A 494 -18.73 18.74 4.62
N GLY A 495 -17.67 18.61 5.43
CA GLY A 495 -17.56 17.57 6.45
C GLY A 495 -18.71 17.61 7.46
N SER A 496 -18.99 18.79 8.04
CA SER A 496 -20.11 18.99 8.96
C SER A 496 -21.47 18.71 8.32
N ALA A 497 -21.66 19.07 7.05
CA ALA A 497 -22.89 18.76 6.32
C ALA A 497 -23.07 17.25 6.13
N VAL A 498 -22.04 16.54 5.69
CA VAL A 498 -22.07 15.07 5.53
C VAL A 498 -22.37 14.39 6.87
N LEU A 499 -21.75 14.86 7.96
CA LEU A 499 -22.01 14.36 9.30
C LEU A 499 -23.46 14.63 9.72
N ALA A 500 -23.97 15.86 9.53
CA ALA A 500 -25.38 16.20 9.81
C ALA A 500 -26.37 15.32 9.03
N MET A 501 -26.09 15.03 7.76
CA MET A 501 -26.89 14.10 6.95
C MET A 501 -26.90 12.68 7.53
N ARG A 502 -25.75 12.17 8.01
CA ARG A 502 -25.67 10.85 8.67
C ARG A 502 -26.55 10.75 9.91
N PHE A 503 -26.74 11.86 10.61
CA PHE A 503 -27.59 11.99 11.80
C PHE A 503 -29.01 12.50 11.52
N GLN A 504 -29.43 12.56 10.25
CA GLN A 504 -30.76 13.02 9.83
C GLN A 504 -31.07 14.46 10.28
N LYS A 505 -30.04 15.30 10.41
CA LYS A 505 -30.17 16.74 10.71
C LYS A 505 -30.19 17.53 9.41
N TRP A 506 -31.22 17.30 8.60
CA TRP A 506 -31.26 17.76 7.22
C TRP A 506 -31.22 19.29 7.07
N ASP A 507 -31.93 20.03 7.92
CA ASP A 507 -31.96 21.50 7.83
C ASP A 507 -30.59 22.13 8.16
N LEU A 508 -29.87 21.53 9.11
CA LEU A 508 -28.48 21.88 9.43
C LEU A 508 -27.55 21.56 8.27
N ALA A 509 -27.68 20.37 7.66
CA ALA A 509 -26.90 20.00 6.49
C ALA A 509 -27.13 20.97 5.32
N ILE A 510 -28.38 21.32 5.04
CA ILE A 510 -28.74 22.30 4.02
C ILE A 510 -28.10 23.66 4.34
N GLY A 511 -28.22 24.14 5.58
CA GLY A 511 -27.62 25.39 6.02
C GLY A 511 -26.10 25.43 5.82
N TYR A 512 -25.39 24.34 6.15
CA TYR A 512 -23.96 24.23 5.90
C TYR A 512 -23.63 24.26 4.40
N ILE A 513 -24.35 23.51 3.57
CA ILE A 513 -24.11 23.43 2.12
C ILE A 513 -24.44 24.76 1.42
N ASP A 514 -25.57 25.40 1.76
CA ASP A 514 -25.96 26.69 1.18
C ASP A 514 -24.94 27.80 1.53
N SER A 515 -24.22 27.67 2.65
CA SER A 515 -23.16 28.60 3.05
C SER A 515 -21.85 28.49 2.27
N ILE A 516 -21.72 27.50 1.36
CA ILE A 516 -20.49 27.23 0.58
C ILE A 516 -20.38 28.12 -0.67
N GLY A 517 -21.45 28.84 -1.05
CA GLY A 517 -21.43 29.80 -2.16
C GLY A 517 -21.35 29.15 -3.54
N ALA A 518 -21.84 29.86 -4.57
CA ALA A 518 -22.04 29.31 -5.91
C ALA A 518 -20.75 29.08 -6.74
N ASN A 519 -19.60 29.59 -6.28
CA ASN A 519 -18.34 29.62 -7.03
C ASN A 519 -17.32 28.57 -6.56
N SER A 520 -17.75 27.53 -5.84
CA SER A 520 -16.84 26.48 -5.36
C SER A 520 -16.36 25.58 -6.52
N PRO A 521 -15.06 25.21 -6.57
CA PRO A 521 -14.52 24.30 -7.59
C PRO A 521 -15.18 22.91 -7.58
N ASN A 522 -15.77 22.49 -6.45
CA ASN A 522 -16.41 21.18 -6.27
C ASN A 522 -17.94 21.21 -6.46
N ARG A 523 -18.45 22.13 -7.29
CA ARG A 523 -19.89 22.42 -7.41
C ARG A 523 -20.77 21.20 -7.72
N VAL A 524 -20.30 20.28 -8.57
CA VAL A 524 -21.08 19.07 -8.93
C VAL A 524 -21.36 18.19 -7.71
N LEU A 525 -20.35 17.99 -6.85
CA LEU A 525 -20.50 17.23 -5.60
C LEU A 525 -21.43 17.97 -4.62
N ILE A 526 -21.24 19.29 -4.50
CA ILE A 526 -22.03 20.16 -3.60
C ILE A 526 -23.51 20.15 -4.00
N ASP A 527 -23.80 20.32 -5.28
CA ASP A 527 -25.17 20.30 -5.82
C ASP A 527 -25.82 18.92 -5.63
N GLY A 528 -25.05 17.84 -5.79
CA GLY A 528 -25.51 16.47 -5.51
C GLY A 528 -25.88 16.26 -4.03
N LEU A 529 -25.03 16.71 -3.10
CA LEU A 529 -25.30 16.64 -1.66
C LEU A 529 -26.54 17.47 -1.28
N LEU A 530 -26.66 18.68 -1.83
CA LEU A 530 -27.80 19.58 -1.60
C LEU A 530 -29.12 18.95 -2.07
N GLN A 531 -29.12 18.36 -3.27
CA GLN A 531 -30.30 17.69 -3.82
C GLN A 531 -30.74 16.53 -2.94
N GLU A 532 -29.81 15.67 -2.49
CA GLU A 532 -30.13 14.55 -1.60
C GLU A 532 -30.68 15.06 -0.26
N ALA A 533 -30.05 16.07 0.35
CA ALA A 533 -30.49 16.64 1.62
C ALA A 533 -31.92 17.24 1.53
N ARG A 534 -32.23 18.02 0.49
CA ARG A 534 -33.57 18.60 0.27
C ARG A 534 -34.63 17.53 -0.02
N LYS A 535 -34.28 16.51 -0.80
CA LYS A 535 -35.18 15.38 -1.09
C LYS A 535 -35.53 14.61 0.18
N ARG A 536 -34.56 14.37 1.07
CA ARG A 536 -34.79 13.66 2.34
C ARG A 536 -35.54 14.50 3.37
N SER A 537 -35.19 15.78 3.53
CA SER A 537 -35.92 16.72 4.40
C SER A 537 -37.41 16.79 4.04
N SER A 538 -37.73 16.95 2.74
CA SER A 538 -39.13 17.00 2.28
C SER A 538 -39.89 15.68 2.48
N MET A 539 -39.22 14.52 2.41
CA MET A 539 -39.82 13.22 2.73
C MET A 539 -40.10 13.03 4.23
N GLU A 540 -39.30 13.62 5.11
CA GLU A 540 -39.55 13.59 6.55
C GLU A 540 -40.66 14.54 6.98
N HIS A 541 -40.77 15.71 6.37
CA HIS A 541 -41.86 16.66 6.64
C HIS A 541 -43.22 16.22 6.07
N ALA A 542 -43.23 15.26 5.14
CA ALA A 542 -44.43 14.67 4.56
C ALA A 542 -44.97 13.44 5.33
N LYS A 543 -44.21 12.94 6.32
CA LYS A 543 -44.64 11.90 7.26
C LYS A 543 -45.12 12.55 8.56
#